data_AF-A0A7X9PAZ7-F1
#
_entry.id   AF-A0A7X9PAZ7-F1
#
_cell.length_a   1.000
_cell.length_b   1.000
_cell.length_c   1.000
_cell.angle_alpha   90.00
_cell.angle_beta   90.00
_cell.angle_gamma   90.00
#
_symmetry.space_group_name_H-M   'P 1'
#
loop_
_entity.id
_entity.type
_entity.pdbx_description
1 polymer ?
#
loop_
_entity_poly.entity_id
_entity_poly.type
_entity_poly.pdbx_seq_one_letter_code
_entity_poly.pdbx_strand_id
1 'polypeptide(L)'
;MTVPTLPEQHAIATHFPIAMLLTGIVFDMLASIVRKPVWRAVGFWMMLVGAVMTIPSVVTGWMTFSDMYSNSIPPVVAVQHRLLAIVTTVLALILVVLRIADRDKATGWTRALHVLAGIVAALAVGATGHLGGQLVFRGGANEVSPGAPHAAAQAEFTPPPALVTEGENLFWSDAIGCRDCHRVGERGGLTGPNLTSIGTSKPDVMWHVRHLEDPAAVVPGSMMPKNEKLTPLQREALAMYLVSLR
;
A
#
# COMPACT_ATOMS: atom_id res chain seq x y z
N MET A 1 10.82 11.31 20.84
CA MET A 1 11.05 10.77 19.48
C MET A 1 10.31 9.46 19.41
N THR A 2 9.29 9.35 18.57
CA THR A 2 8.57 8.09 18.34
C THR A 2 9.44 7.20 17.46
N VAL A 3 9.58 5.93 17.82
CA VAL A 3 10.32 4.95 17.01
C VAL A 3 9.51 4.66 15.73
N PRO A 4 10.11 4.67 14.53
CA PRO A 4 9.37 4.42 13.29
C PRO A 4 8.75 3.02 13.27
N THR A 5 7.57 2.89 12.67
CA THR A 5 6.88 1.59 12.51
C THR A 5 7.60 0.70 11.48
N LEU A 6 7.35 -0.63 11.48
CA LEU A 6 7.98 -1.54 10.50
C LEU A 6 7.74 -1.13 9.04
N PRO A 7 6.52 -0.76 8.61
CA PRO A 7 6.29 -0.23 7.25
C PRO A 7 7.10 1.03 6.93
N GLU A 8 7.23 1.96 7.90
CA GLU A 8 8.05 3.16 7.74
C GLU A 8 9.54 2.82 7.61
N GLN A 9 10.04 1.90 8.43
CA GLN A 9 11.42 1.42 8.35
C GLN A 9 11.71 0.76 7.01
N HIS A 10 10.80 -0.06 6.51
CA HIS A 10 10.91 -0.66 5.18
C HIS A 10 10.94 0.40 4.08
N ALA A 11 10.02 1.36 4.12
CA ALA A 11 10.00 2.46 3.17
C ALA A 11 11.35 3.21 3.18
N ILE A 12 11.86 3.60 4.35
CA ILE A 12 13.16 4.28 4.47
C ILE A 12 14.31 3.42 3.90
N ALA A 13 14.35 2.12 4.23
CA ALA A 13 15.40 1.22 3.78
C ALA A 13 15.44 1.08 2.25
N THR A 14 14.28 1.12 1.58
CA THR A 14 14.18 0.94 0.11
C THR A 14 14.69 2.11 -0.72
N HIS A 15 14.77 3.33 -0.17
CA HIS A 15 15.20 4.50 -0.95
C HIS A 15 16.64 4.38 -1.44
N PHE A 16 17.55 3.87 -0.59
CA PHE A 16 18.97 3.77 -0.93
C PHE A 16 19.24 2.82 -2.10
N PRO A 17 18.76 1.55 -2.10
CA PRO A 17 18.94 0.65 -3.24
C PRO A 17 18.32 1.19 -4.52
N ILE A 18 17.11 1.74 -4.46
CA ILE A 18 16.41 2.26 -5.64
C ILE A 18 17.23 3.36 -6.29
N ALA A 19 17.66 4.36 -5.51
CA ALA A 19 18.46 5.46 -6.03
C ALA A 19 19.80 4.99 -6.59
N MET A 20 20.50 4.11 -5.87
CA MET A 20 21.82 3.61 -6.28
C MET A 20 21.76 2.74 -7.54
N LEU A 21 20.80 1.82 -7.63
CA LEU A 21 20.63 0.94 -8.78
C LEU A 21 20.21 1.72 -10.03
N LEU A 22 19.18 2.58 -9.94
CA LEU A 22 18.72 3.37 -11.08
C LEU A 22 19.81 4.32 -11.58
N THR A 23 20.47 5.02 -10.67
CA THR A 23 21.53 5.96 -11.06
C THR A 23 22.74 5.21 -11.62
N GLY A 24 23.12 4.06 -11.04
CA GLY A 24 24.20 3.21 -11.56
C GLY A 24 23.95 2.72 -12.98
N ILE A 25 22.71 2.31 -13.28
CA ILE A 25 22.28 1.90 -14.63
C ILE A 25 22.38 3.08 -15.61
N VAL A 26 21.95 4.29 -15.20
CA VAL A 26 22.10 5.50 -16.02
C VAL A 26 23.57 5.79 -16.32
N PHE A 27 24.47 5.71 -15.32
CA PHE A 27 25.91 5.87 -15.54
C PHE A 27 26.49 4.83 -16.50
N ASP A 28 26.04 3.58 -16.44
CA ASP A 28 26.45 2.51 -17.37
C ASP A 28 25.98 2.77 -18.80
N MET A 29 24.75 3.27 -18.98
CA MET A 29 24.22 3.67 -20.28
C MET A 29 25.03 4.84 -20.84
N LEU A 30 25.27 5.88 -20.04
CA LEU A 30 26.11 7.02 -20.40
C LEU A 30 27.54 6.60 -20.74
N ALA A 31 28.11 5.65 -20.00
CA ALA A 31 29.43 5.12 -20.28
C ALA A 31 29.52 4.46 -21.67
N SER A 32 28.39 3.99 -22.22
CA SER A 32 28.33 3.36 -23.55
C SER A 32 28.33 4.40 -24.68
N ILE A 33 27.91 5.63 -24.37
CA ILE A 33 27.93 6.78 -25.28
C ILE A 33 29.28 7.51 -25.18
N VAL A 34 29.67 7.88 -23.96
CA VAL A 34 30.85 8.74 -23.65
C VAL A 34 32.16 7.96 -23.72
N ARG A 35 32.13 6.62 -23.61
CA ARG A 35 33.28 5.70 -23.70
C ARG A 35 34.46 5.99 -22.76
N LYS A 36 34.26 6.81 -21.71
CA LYS A 36 35.28 7.09 -20.69
C LYS A 36 35.21 6.06 -19.55
N PRO A 37 36.37 5.56 -19.04
CA PRO A 37 36.41 4.50 -18.02
C PRO A 37 35.81 4.93 -16.68
N VAL A 38 35.88 6.23 -16.34
CA VAL A 38 35.33 6.76 -15.08
C VAL A 38 33.82 6.52 -14.93
N TRP A 39 33.06 6.62 -16.02
CA TRP A 39 31.60 6.44 -15.99
C TRP A 39 31.23 4.98 -15.71
N ARG A 40 32.02 4.02 -16.25
CA ARG A 40 31.86 2.59 -15.95
C ARG A 40 32.14 2.30 -14.49
N ALA A 41 33.24 2.87 -13.96
CA ALA A 41 33.60 2.67 -12.56
C ALA A 41 32.52 3.22 -11.61
N VAL A 42 31.99 4.42 -11.88
CA VAL A 42 30.89 5.00 -11.10
C VAL A 42 29.64 4.10 -11.17
N GLY A 43 29.24 3.68 -12.38
CA GLY A 43 28.10 2.77 -12.56
C GLY A 43 28.25 1.45 -11.80
N PHE A 44 29.43 0.85 -11.87
CA PHE A 44 29.78 -0.38 -11.14
C PHE A 44 29.63 -0.22 -9.62
N TRP A 45 30.27 0.79 -9.04
CA TRP A 45 30.26 0.99 -7.58
C TRP A 45 28.86 1.34 -7.08
N MET A 46 28.10 2.16 -7.82
CA MET A 46 26.71 2.45 -7.48
C MET A 46 25.84 1.19 -7.53
N MET A 47 25.98 0.35 -8.55
CA MET A 47 25.24 -0.92 -8.62
C MET A 47 25.62 -1.89 -7.50
N LEU A 48 26.92 -2.01 -7.18
CA LEU A 48 27.40 -2.88 -6.11
C LEU A 48 26.85 -2.45 -4.76
N VAL A 49 26.98 -1.16 -4.41
CA VAL A 49 26.46 -0.62 -3.15
C VAL A 49 24.94 -0.74 -3.11
N GLY A 50 24.25 -0.45 -4.22
CA GLY A 50 22.80 -0.62 -4.34
C GLY A 50 22.37 -2.07 -4.07
N ALA A 51 23.06 -3.05 -4.66
CA ALA A 51 22.78 -4.47 -4.48
C ALA A 51 23.09 -4.97 -3.06
N VAL A 52 24.09 -4.42 -2.37
CA VAL A 52 24.31 -4.73 -0.95
C VAL A 52 23.17 -4.15 -0.09
N MET A 53 22.73 -2.93 -0.41
CA MET A 53 21.67 -2.26 0.35
C MET A 53 20.27 -2.88 0.12
N THR A 54 20.07 -3.77 -0.87
CA THR A 54 18.81 -4.52 -0.98
C THR A 54 18.62 -5.47 0.19
N ILE A 55 19.70 -5.92 0.86
CA ILE A 55 19.62 -6.83 2.00
C ILE A 55 18.73 -6.25 3.12
N PRO A 56 19.01 -5.06 3.71
CA PRO A 56 18.14 -4.49 4.73
C PRO A 56 16.72 -4.19 4.21
N SER A 57 16.57 -3.84 2.92
CA SER A 57 15.24 -3.61 2.33
C SER A 57 14.39 -4.88 2.26
N VAL A 58 14.99 -6.01 1.87
CA VAL A 58 14.31 -7.31 1.80
C VAL A 58 13.99 -7.81 3.21
N VAL A 59 14.93 -7.68 4.16
CA VAL A 59 14.71 -8.09 5.55
C VAL A 59 13.55 -7.33 6.19
N THR A 60 13.58 -6.00 6.13
CA THR A 60 12.52 -5.15 6.68
C THR A 60 11.19 -5.36 5.96
N GLY A 61 11.20 -5.60 4.65
CA GLY A 61 9.99 -5.89 3.87
C GLY A 61 9.38 -7.25 4.24
N TRP A 62 10.21 -8.26 4.48
CA TRP A 62 9.76 -9.57 4.94
C TRP A 62 9.12 -9.51 6.32
N MET A 63 9.74 -8.79 7.25
CA MET A 63 9.19 -8.54 8.59
C MET A 63 7.84 -7.83 8.51
N THR A 64 7.75 -6.75 7.72
CA THR A 64 6.51 -5.99 7.52
C THR A 64 5.40 -6.86 6.96
N PHE A 65 5.67 -7.63 5.91
CA PHE A 65 4.68 -8.54 5.31
C PHE A 65 4.21 -9.61 6.29
N SER A 66 5.14 -10.18 7.07
CA SER A 66 4.84 -11.26 8.01
C SER A 66 3.98 -10.76 9.18
N ASP A 67 4.26 -9.56 9.68
CA ASP A 67 3.51 -8.91 10.75
C ASP A 67 2.08 -8.57 10.30
N MET A 68 1.95 -7.86 9.17
CA MET A 68 0.67 -7.38 8.63
C MET A 68 -0.28 -8.51 8.21
N TYR A 69 0.27 -9.61 7.66
CA TYR A 69 -0.51 -10.71 7.08
C TYR A 69 -0.36 -12.03 7.86
N SER A 70 0.01 -11.96 9.13
CA SER A 70 0.15 -13.14 10.00
C SER A 70 -1.15 -13.94 10.16
N ASN A 71 -2.29 -13.24 10.23
CA ASN A 71 -3.61 -13.82 10.47
C ASN A 71 -4.65 -13.44 9.39
N SER A 72 -4.20 -12.87 8.27
CA SER A 72 -5.06 -12.39 7.19
C SER A 72 -4.53 -12.82 5.82
N ILE A 73 -5.43 -12.94 4.85
CA ILE A 73 -5.04 -13.27 3.47
C ILE A 73 -4.44 -12.01 2.84
N PRO A 74 -3.17 -12.04 2.38
CA PRO A 74 -2.54 -10.88 1.79
C PRO A 74 -3.22 -10.47 0.47
N PRO A 75 -3.43 -9.18 0.21
CA PRO A 75 -4.00 -8.72 -1.04
C PRO A 75 -3.05 -9.03 -2.21
N VAL A 76 -3.63 -9.21 -3.41
CA VAL A 76 -2.88 -9.58 -4.62
C VAL A 76 -1.73 -8.61 -4.89
N VAL A 77 -1.95 -7.31 -4.69
CA VAL A 77 -0.92 -6.27 -4.86
C VAL A 77 0.27 -6.47 -3.93
N ALA A 78 0.05 -6.92 -2.68
CA ALA A 78 1.12 -7.18 -1.73
C ALA A 78 1.97 -8.39 -2.16
N VAL A 79 1.31 -9.44 -2.64
CA VAL A 79 1.98 -10.63 -3.19
C VAL A 79 2.78 -10.27 -4.45
N GLN A 80 2.17 -9.50 -5.38
CA GLN A 80 2.83 -9.04 -6.60
C GLN A 80 4.04 -8.16 -6.29
N HIS A 81 3.90 -7.20 -5.37
CA HIS A 81 5.00 -6.34 -4.93
C HIS A 81 6.16 -7.19 -4.38
N ARG A 82 5.87 -8.16 -3.49
CA ARG A 82 6.89 -9.04 -2.91
C ARG A 82 7.59 -9.89 -3.96
N LEU A 83 6.85 -10.52 -4.87
CA LEU A 83 7.43 -11.33 -5.94
C LEU A 83 8.32 -10.47 -6.85
N LEU A 84 7.84 -9.30 -7.25
CA LEU A 84 8.59 -8.40 -8.11
C LEU A 84 9.84 -7.83 -7.41
N ALA A 85 9.76 -7.55 -6.11
CA ALA A 85 10.91 -7.15 -5.30
C ALA A 85 11.99 -8.24 -5.23
N ILE A 86 11.59 -9.51 -5.07
CA ILE A 86 12.52 -10.65 -5.08
C ILE A 86 13.17 -10.80 -6.45
N VAL A 87 12.38 -10.78 -7.53
CA VAL A 87 12.90 -10.89 -8.90
C VAL A 87 13.87 -9.75 -9.21
N THR A 88 13.53 -8.52 -8.83
CA THR A 88 14.38 -7.34 -9.03
C THR A 88 15.68 -7.44 -8.25
N THR A 89 15.62 -7.92 -7.01
CA THR A 89 16.82 -8.12 -6.17
C THR A 89 17.73 -9.19 -6.77
N VAL A 90 17.17 -10.33 -7.18
CA VAL A 90 17.93 -11.41 -7.82
C VAL A 90 18.56 -10.93 -9.13
N LEU A 91 17.81 -10.20 -9.96
CA LEU A 91 18.33 -9.64 -11.20
C LEU A 91 19.49 -8.65 -10.95
N ALA A 92 19.35 -7.76 -9.97
CA ALA A 92 20.41 -6.82 -9.60
C ALA A 92 21.68 -7.55 -9.11
N LEU A 93 21.51 -8.58 -8.26
CA LEU A 93 22.62 -9.40 -7.78
C LEU A 93 23.30 -10.15 -8.93
N ILE A 94 22.54 -10.79 -9.82
CA ILE A 94 23.08 -11.47 -10.99
C ILE A 94 23.88 -10.50 -11.85
N LEU A 95 23.36 -9.29 -12.11
CA LEU A 95 24.09 -8.29 -12.88
C LEU A 95 25.41 -7.89 -12.24
N VAL A 96 25.43 -7.67 -10.92
CA VAL A 96 26.66 -7.37 -10.19
C VAL A 96 27.64 -8.54 -10.25
N VAL A 97 27.18 -9.78 -10.06
CA VAL A 97 28.03 -10.98 -10.16
C VAL A 97 28.61 -11.15 -11.56
N LEU A 98 27.83 -10.97 -12.62
CA LEU A 98 28.31 -11.04 -14.00
C LEU A 98 29.38 -9.98 -14.27
N ARG A 99 29.17 -8.75 -13.79
CA ARG A 99 30.17 -7.68 -13.90
C ARG A 99 31.45 -7.98 -13.12
N ILE A 100 31.34 -8.58 -11.94
CA ILE A 100 32.52 -9.01 -11.15
C ILE A 100 33.26 -10.14 -11.88
N ALA A 101 32.55 -11.13 -12.42
CA ALA A 101 33.12 -12.25 -13.16
C ALA A 101 33.89 -11.76 -14.40
N ASP A 102 33.31 -10.81 -15.14
CA ASP A 102 33.96 -10.18 -16.30
C ASP A 102 35.00 -9.11 -15.92
N ARG A 103 35.22 -8.87 -14.62
CA ARG A 103 36.10 -7.82 -14.06
C ARG A 103 35.78 -6.42 -14.60
N ASP A 104 34.51 -6.17 -14.94
CA ASP A 104 33.99 -4.99 -15.64
C ASP A 104 34.68 -4.69 -17.00
N LYS A 105 35.33 -5.69 -17.61
CA LYS A 105 36.04 -5.57 -18.89
C LYS A 105 35.19 -5.98 -20.11
N ALA A 106 33.90 -6.24 -19.93
CA ALA A 106 32.99 -6.61 -21.02
C ALA A 106 33.03 -5.59 -22.18
N THR A 107 33.08 -6.08 -23.42
CA THR A 107 33.15 -5.29 -24.67
C THR A 107 32.22 -5.85 -25.74
N GLY A 108 31.87 -5.04 -26.75
CA GLY A 108 31.01 -5.47 -27.85
C GLY A 108 29.64 -5.98 -27.40
N TRP A 109 29.27 -7.19 -27.83
CA TRP A 109 27.95 -7.80 -27.55
C TRP A 109 27.72 -8.09 -26.06
N THR A 110 28.73 -8.58 -25.33
CA THR A 110 28.56 -8.85 -23.89
C THR A 110 28.26 -7.59 -23.10
N ARG A 111 28.83 -6.45 -23.52
CA ARG A 111 28.48 -5.14 -22.96
C ARG A 111 27.04 -4.74 -23.28
N ALA A 112 26.60 -4.93 -24.53
CA ALA A 112 25.23 -4.62 -24.92
C ALA A 112 24.22 -5.42 -24.08
N LEU A 113 24.53 -6.70 -23.79
CA LEU A 113 23.71 -7.54 -22.91
C LEU A 113 23.66 -7.01 -21.47
N HIS A 114 24.78 -6.58 -20.88
CA HIS A 114 24.79 -5.97 -19.55
C HIS A 114 23.92 -4.71 -19.48
N VAL A 115 24.03 -3.83 -20.49
CA VAL A 115 23.24 -2.60 -20.56
C VAL A 115 21.75 -2.93 -20.73
N LEU A 116 21.42 -3.88 -21.61
CA LEU A 116 20.04 -4.32 -21.81
C LEU A 116 19.44 -4.91 -20.54
N ALA A 117 20.17 -5.80 -19.86
CA ALA A 117 19.73 -6.38 -18.60
C ALA A 117 19.61 -5.32 -17.49
N GLY A 118 20.50 -4.32 -17.48
CA GLY A 118 20.37 -3.13 -16.63
C GLY A 118 19.09 -2.35 -16.89
N ILE A 119 18.70 -2.12 -18.15
CA ILE A 119 17.43 -1.47 -18.50
C ILE A 119 16.24 -2.29 -17.98
N VAL A 120 16.27 -3.61 -18.19
CA VAL A 120 15.22 -4.51 -17.66
C VAL A 120 15.14 -4.42 -16.13
N ALA A 121 16.28 -4.36 -15.45
CA ALA A 121 16.33 -4.16 -14.00
C ALA A 121 15.76 -2.81 -13.57
N ALA A 122 16.08 -1.71 -14.27
CA ALA A 122 15.51 -0.39 -13.98
C ALA A 122 13.97 -0.38 -14.14
N LEU A 123 13.45 -1.03 -15.19
CA LEU A 123 12.00 -1.18 -15.38
C LEU A 123 11.37 -2.01 -14.26
N ALA A 124 12.01 -3.10 -13.84
CA ALA A 124 11.55 -3.93 -12.73
C ALA A 124 11.56 -3.18 -11.38
N VAL A 125 12.59 -2.36 -11.12
CA VAL A 125 12.63 -1.46 -9.95
C VAL A 125 11.46 -0.46 -10.00
N GLY A 126 11.23 0.18 -11.15
CA GLY A 126 10.13 1.13 -11.33
C GLY A 126 8.76 0.48 -11.09
N ALA A 127 8.52 -0.70 -11.65
CA ALA A 127 7.29 -1.45 -11.43
C ALA A 127 7.13 -1.92 -9.97
N THR A 128 8.20 -2.34 -9.31
CA THR A 128 8.19 -2.68 -7.86
C THR A 128 7.81 -1.46 -7.03
N GLY A 129 8.42 -0.31 -7.32
CA GLY A 129 8.13 0.96 -6.66
C GLY A 129 6.70 1.42 -6.89
N HIS A 130 6.15 1.22 -8.10
CA HIS A 130 4.75 1.51 -8.39
C HIS A 130 3.80 0.67 -7.53
N LEU A 131 4.01 -0.65 -7.42
CA LEU A 131 3.22 -1.52 -6.55
C LEU A 131 3.40 -1.17 -5.07
N GLY A 132 4.62 -0.82 -4.64
CA GLY A 132 4.89 -0.34 -3.29
C GLY A 132 4.12 0.94 -2.97
N GLY A 133 4.07 1.90 -3.91
CA GLY A 133 3.25 3.09 -3.81
C GLY A 133 1.75 2.79 -3.75
N GLN A 134 1.27 1.75 -4.45
CA GLN A 134 -0.12 1.32 -4.31
C GLN A 134 -0.41 0.74 -2.92
N LEU A 135 0.53 0.03 -2.30
CA LEU A 135 0.37 -0.47 -0.93
C LEU A 135 0.33 0.66 0.10
N VAL A 136 1.12 1.72 -0.11
CA VAL A 136 1.20 2.86 0.82
C VAL A 136 0.05 3.85 0.63
N PHE A 137 -0.24 4.26 -0.61
CA PHE A 137 -1.16 5.38 -0.90
C PHE A 137 -2.54 4.95 -1.35
N ARG A 138 -2.67 3.74 -1.89
CA ARG A 138 -3.94 3.22 -2.41
C ARG A 138 -4.46 2.02 -1.63
N GLY A 139 -3.70 1.53 -0.64
CA GLY A 139 -4.01 0.33 0.13
C GLY A 139 -4.25 -0.91 -0.72
N GLY A 140 -3.60 -1.07 -1.87
CA GLY A 140 -4.11 -1.98 -2.90
C GLY A 140 -5.48 -1.49 -3.38
N ALA A 141 -5.75 -1.49 -4.68
CA ALA A 141 -6.92 -0.80 -5.23
C ALA A 141 -8.31 -1.30 -4.75
N ASN A 142 -8.38 -2.15 -3.71
CA ASN A 142 -9.58 -2.62 -3.03
C ASN A 142 -9.57 -2.47 -1.49
N GLU A 143 -8.56 -1.87 -0.83
CA GLU A 143 -8.63 -1.58 0.61
C GLU A 143 -8.30 -0.11 0.87
N VAL A 144 -9.27 0.62 1.43
CA VAL A 144 -9.08 1.98 1.94
C VAL A 144 -8.07 1.91 3.09
N SER A 145 -6.80 2.27 2.86
CA SER A 145 -5.80 2.33 3.93
C SER A 145 -5.91 3.65 4.72
N PRO A 146 -6.10 3.61 6.05
CA PRO A 146 -6.20 4.77 6.90
C PRO A 146 -4.80 5.24 7.31
N GLY A 147 -4.28 6.33 6.72
CA GLY A 147 -3.07 6.96 7.27
C GLY A 147 -2.15 7.79 6.38
N ALA A 148 -2.57 8.29 5.21
CA ALA A 148 -1.74 9.27 4.49
C ALA A 148 -2.05 10.72 4.96
N PRO A 149 -1.03 11.56 5.23
CA PRO A 149 -1.19 12.87 5.84
C PRO A 149 -2.01 13.85 4.99
N HIS A 150 -2.82 14.63 5.70
CA HIS A 150 -3.62 15.77 5.25
C HIS A 150 -2.86 16.68 4.26
N ALA A 151 -3.15 16.62 2.96
CA ALA A 151 -2.90 17.74 2.05
C ALA A 151 -3.60 17.69 0.68
N ALA A 152 -4.08 16.53 0.20
CA ALA A 152 -4.63 16.50 -1.16
C ALA A 152 -5.72 15.43 -1.34
N ALA A 153 -6.91 15.67 -0.78
CA ALA A 153 -8.20 15.25 -1.35
C ALA A 153 -9.35 15.62 -0.39
N GLN A 154 -9.75 16.89 -0.40
CA GLN A 154 -11.16 17.26 -0.15
C GLN A 154 -11.94 17.23 -1.49
N ALA A 155 -11.62 16.29 -2.37
CA ALA A 155 -12.60 15.88 -3.37
C ALA A 155 -13.65 15.09 -2.59
N GLU A 156 -14.90 15.56 -2.62
CA GLU A 156 -16.03 14.89 -2.00
C GLU A 156 -15.93 13.38 -2.24
N PHE A 157 -15.69 12.60 -1.18
CA PHE A 157 -15.82 11.16 -1.25
C PHE A 157 -17.28 10.87 -1.60
N THR A 158 -17.55 10.58 -2.86
CA THR A 158 -18.83 10.10 -3.35
C THR A 158 -18.76 8.59 -3.36
N PRO A 159 -19.30 7.89 -2.34
CA PRO A 159 -19.28 6.44 -2.32
C PRO A 159 -19.99 5.87 -3.55
N PRO A 160 -19.53 4.72 -4.10
CA PRO A 160 -20.19 4.08 -5.24
C PRO A 160 -21.70 3.89 -4.96
N PRO A 161 -22.60 4.33 -5.84
CA PRO A 161 -24.05 4.29 -5.58
C PRO A 161 -24.57 2.91 -5.19
N ALA A 162 -24.01 1.84 -5.76
CA ALA A 162 -24.39 0.46 -5.45
C ALA A 162 -24.11 0.07 -3.99
N LEU A 163 -23.00 0.53 -3.41
CA LEU A 163 -22.64 0.24 -2.01
C LEU A 163 -23.49 1.05 -1.03
N VAL A 164 -23.85 2.28 -1.39
CA VAL A 164 -24.77 3.11 -0.58
C VAL A 164 -26.14 2.46 -0.53
N THR A 165 -26.68 2.02 -1.67
CA THR A 165 -27.97 1.33 -1.72
C THR A 165 -27.96 0.04 -0.92
N GLU A 166 -26.88 -0.75 -1.00
CA GLU A 166 -26.74 -1.96 -0.18
C GLU A 166 -26.70 -1.63 1.32
N GLY A 167 -25.93 -0.62 1.72
CA GLY A 167 -25.87 -0.14 3.09
C GLY A 167 -27.22 0.36 3.60
N GLU A 168 -27.98 1.07 2.76
CA GLU A 168 -29.33 1.53 3.07
C GLU A 168 -30.29 0.33 3.29
N ASN A 169 -30.28 -0.65 2.39
CA ASN A 169 -31.10 -1.86 2.51
C ASN A 169 -30.81 -2.61 3.81
N LEU A 170 -29.53 -2.75 4.17
CA LEU A 170 -29.10 -3.38 5.41
C LEU A 170 -29.58 -2.59 6.64
N PHE A 171 -29.47 -1.26 6.63
CA PHE A 171 -29.92 -0.39 7.71
C PHE A 171 -31.42 -0.56 7.99
N TRP A 172 -32.21 -0.66 6.92
CA TRP A 172 -33.65 -0.85 7.01
C TRP A 172 -34.10 -2.31 7.13
N SER A 173 -33.18 -3.28 7.18
CA SER A 173 -33.52 -4.70 7.28
C SER A 173 -33.84 -5.12 8.72
N ASP A 174 -34.80 -6.04 8.87
CA ASP A 174 -35.10 -6.69 10.15
C ASP A 174 -34.01 -7.67 10.58
N ALA A 175 -33.17 -8.14 9.65
CA ALA A 175 -32.09 -9.08 9.94
C ALA A 175 -31.01 -8.45 10.84
N ILE A 176 -30.69 -7.18 10.57
CA ILE A 176 -29.66 -6.41 11.28
C ILE A 176 -30.29 -5.56 12.40
N GLY A 177 -31.48 -4.98 12.20
CA GLY A 177 -32.24 -4.29 13.25
C GLY A 177 -31.77 -2.87 13.57
N CYS A 178 -30.96 -2.23 12.72
CA CYS A 178 -30.45 -0.87 12.97
C CYS A 178 -31.59 0.15 13.17
N ARG A 179 -32.64 0.04 12.34
CA ARG A 179 -33.82 0.92 12.38
C ARG A 179 -34.64 0.84 13.66
N ASP A 180 -34.50 -0.22 14.45
CA ASP A 180 -35.28 -0.41 15.67
C ASP A 180 -34.81 0.54 16.78
N CYS A 181 -33.53 0.89 16.75
CA CYS A 181 -32.92 1.82 17.70
C CYS A 181 -32.67 3.20 17.09
N HIS A 182 -32.25 3.28 15.83
CA HIS A 182 -31.82 4.53 15.21
C HIS A 182 -32.83 5.07 14.21
N ARG A 183 -32.88 6.40 14.11
CA ARG A 183 -33.67 7.11 13.08
C ARG A 183 -32.81 7.76 12.02
N VAL A 184 -33.37 7.86 10.81
CA VAL A 184 -32.88 8.65 9.68
C VAL A 184 -34.08 9.41 9.10
N GLY A 185 -33.97 10.73 9.02
CA GLY A 185 -35.10 11.62 8.80
C GLY A 185 -36.15 11.45 9.90
N GLU A 186 -37.39 11.21 9.49
CA GLU A 186 -38.54 11.02 10.38
C GLU A 186 -38.83 9.54 10.68
N ARG A 187 -38.07 8.59 10.11
CA ARG A 187 -38.30 7.15 10.27
C ARG A 187 -37.27 6.48 11.19
N GLY A 188 -37.71 5.47 11.94
CA GLY A 188 -36.87 4.61 12.77
C GLY A 188 -37.09 4.80 14.27
N GLY A 189 -36.21 4.18 15.07
CA GLY A 189 -36.26 4.17 16.53
C GLY A 189 -35.69 5.42 17.19
N LEU A 190 -35.99 5.57 18.48
CA LEU A 190 -35.54 6.69 19.32
C LEU A 190 -34.60 6.28 20.46
N THR A 191 -34.29 4.98 20.57
CA THR A 191 -33.40 4.44 21.60
C THR A 191 -31.96 4.90 21.40
N GLY A 192 -31.50 4.89 20.14
CA GLY A 192 -30.21 5.40 19.72
C GLY A 192 -30.29 6.85 19.20
N PRO A 193 -29.14 7.52 19.01
CA PRO A 193 -29.10 8.86 18.44
C PRO A 193 -29.67 8.92 17.02
N ASN A 194 -30.12 10.13 16.65
CA ASN A 194 -30.53 10.44 15.27
C ASN A 194 -29.31 10.42 14.34
N LEU A 195 -29.39 9.66 13.25
CA LEU A 195 -28.31 9.49 12.29
C LEU A 195 -28.49 10.32 11.00
N THR A 196 -29.53 11.15 10.90
CA THR A 196 -29.86 11.94 9.68
C THR A 196 -28.68 12.71 9.11
N SER A 197 -27.80 13.23 9.97
CA SER A 197 -26.61 14.01 9.57
C SER A 197 -25.33 13.42 10.15
N ILE A 198 -25.29 12.09 10.34
CA ILE A 198 -24.13 11.45 10.95
C ILE A 198 -22.89 11.55 10.07
N GLY A 199 -23.04 11.56 8.73
CA GLY A 199 -21.95 11.77 7.78
C GLY A 199 -21.32 13.16 7.88
N THR A 200 -22.10 14.17 8.28
CA THR A 200 -21.57 15.51 8.59
C THR A 200 -20.75 15.50 9.88
N SER A 201 -21.22 14.78 10.91
CA SER A 201 -20.56 14.73 12.23
C SER A 201 -19.36 13.78 12.28
N LYS A 202 -19.41 12.69 11.51
CA LYS A 202 -18.43 11.61 11.45
C LYS A 202 -18.21 11.24 9.97
N PRO A 203 -17.41 12.02 9.23
CA PRO A 203 -17.20 11.80 7.80
C PRO A 203 -16.25 10.63 7.49
N ASP A 204 -15.56 10.09 8.49
CA ASP A 204 -14.61 8.98 8.33
C ASP A 204 -15.33 7.62 8.24
N VAL A 205 -15.33 6.99 7.06
CA VAL A 205 -15.88 5.66 6.83
C VAL A 205 -15.28 4.62 7.79
N MET A 206 -13.97 4.70 8.07
CA MET A 206 -13.30 3.72 8.93
C MET A 206 -13.64 3.89 10.41
N TRP A 207 -14.04 5.10 10.83
CA TRP A 207 -14.64 5.28 12.15
C TRP A 207 -15.94 4.48 12.27
N HIS A 208 -16.80 4.54 11.25
CA HIS A 208 -18.05 3.78 11.22
C HIS A 208 -17.80 2.27 11.15
N VAL A 209 -16.89 1.80 10.30
CA VAL A 209 -16.56 0.36 10.22
C VAL A 209 -16.14 -0.19 11.58
N ARG A 210 -15.22 0.50 12.29
CA ARG A 210 -14.79 0.07 13.63
C ARG A 210 -15.92 0.15 14.65
N HIS A 211 -16.75 1.19 14.61
CA HIS A 211 -17.87 1.35 15.53
C HIS A 211 -18.95 0.29 15.31
N LEU A 212 -19.22 -0.09 14.06
CA LEU A 212 -20.18 -1.16 13.73
C LEU A 212 -19.68 -2.55 14.14
N GLU A 213 -18.36 -2.75 14.16
CA GLU A 213 -17.73 -4.00 14.60
C GLU A 213 -17.72 -4.14 16.12
N ASP A 214 -17.28 -3.09 16.83
CA ASP A 214 -17.20 -3.07 18.27
C ASP A 214 -17.51 -1.66 18.80
N PRO A 215 -18.80 -1.35 19.06
CA PRO A 215 -19.21 -0.02 19.46
C PRO A 215 -18.55 0.44 20.75
N ALA A 216 -18.36 -0.47 21.72
CA ALA A 216 -17.76 -0.15 23.02
C ALA A 216 -16.25 0.14 22.91
N ALA A 217 -15.56 -0.45 21.93
CA ALA A 217 -14.15 -0.14 21.66
C ALA A 217 -13.94 1.26 21.07
N VAL A 218 -14.92 1.79 20.32
CA VAL A 218 -14.83 3.12 19.70
C VAL A 218 -15.49 4.21 20.55
N VAL A 219 -16.61 3.89 21.18
CA VAL A 219 -17.37 4.77 22.07
C VAL A 219 -17.51 4.09 23.43
N PRO A 220 -16.64 4.41 24.40
CA PRO A 220 -16.68 3.81 25.72
C PRO A 220 -18.05 3.99 26.39
N GLY A 221 -18.62 2.90 26.90
CA GLY A 221 -19.97 2.90 27.49
C GLY A 221 -21.13 2.89 26.49
N SER A 222 -20.86 2.62 25.20
CA SER A 222 -21.93 2.48 24.20
C SER A 222 -22.92 1.38 24.58
N MET A 223 -24.22 1.72 24.51
CA MET A 223 -25.32 0.76 24.64
C MET A 223 -25.65 0.05 23.31
N MET A 224 -25.00 0.47 22.22
CA MET A 224 -25.15 -0.22 20.94
C MET A 224 -24.53 -1.61 21.04
N PRO A 225 -25.30 -2.69 20.75
CA PRO A 225 -24.79 -4.04 20.87
C PRO A 225 -23.74 -4.31 19.79
N LYS A 226 -22.78 -5.18 20.13
CA LYS A 226 -21.83 -5.72 19.17
C LYS A 226 -22.57 -6.47 18.07
N ASN A 227 -22.30 -6.15 16.81
CA ASN A 227 -22.98 -6.79 15.69
C ASN A 227 -22.12 -7.89 15.06
N GLU A 228 -22.42 -9.14 15.42
CA GLU A 228 -21.74 -10.32 14.89
C GLU A 228 -22.35 -10.83 13.57
N LYS A 229 -23.49 -10.28 13.15
CA LYS A 229 -24.21 -10.71 11.94
C LYS A 229 -23.66 -10.08 10.65
N LEU A 230 -22.98 -8.94 10.75
CA LEU A 230 -22.44 -8.22 9.60
C LEU A 230 -21.13 -8.83 9.12
N THR A 231 -21.09 -9.23 7.85
CA THR A 231 -19.83 -9.53 7.16
C THR A 231 -18.99 -8.26 6.97
N PRO A 232 -17.67 -8.37 6.74
CA PRO A 232 -16.82 -7.20 6.51
C PRO A 232 -17.33 -6.29 5.37
N LEU A 233 -17.78 -6.87 4.26
CA LEU A 233 -18.31 -6.13 3.12
C LEU A 233 -19.63 -5.41 3.44
N GLN A 234 -20.55 -6.07 4.15
CA GLN A 234 -21.81 -5.45 4.58
C GLN A 234 -21.57 -4.31 5.57
N ARG A 235 -20.57 -4.45 6.45
CA ARG A 235 -20.18 -3.41 7.40
C ARG A 235 -19.64 -2.18 6.69
N GLU A 236 -18.82 -2.39 5.65
CA GLU A 236 -18.31 -1.33 4.80
C GLU A 236 -19.44 -0.63 4.02
N ALA A 237 -20.34 -1.39 3.40
CA ALA A 237 -21.51 -0.83 2.71
C ALA A 237 -22.39 0.03 3.64
N LEU A 238 -22.67 -0.46 4.86
CA LEU A 238 -23.42 0.28 5.87
C LEU A 238 -22.67 1.56 6.30
N ALA A 239 -21.35 1.50 6.48
CA ALA A 239 -20.53 2.67 6.79
C ALA A 239 -20.56 3.72 5.67
N MET A 240 -20.52 3.30 4.41
CA MET A 240 -20.63 4.20 3.26
C MET A 240 -22.00 4.88 3.18
N TYR A 241 -23.08 4.15 3.49
CA TYR A 241 -24.42 4.74 3.63
C TYR A 241 -24.47 5.76 4.78
N LEU A 242 -23.92 5.46 5.96
CA LEU A 242 -23.91 6.41 7.08
C LEU A 242 -23.15 7.70 6.75
N VAL A 243 -22.04 7.61 6.01
CA VAL A 243 -21.27 8.79 5.57
C VAL A 243 -22.01 9.61 4.50
N SER A 244 -22.95 9.02 3.74
CA SER A 244 -23.77 9.75 2.77
C SER A 244 -24.90 10.55 3.41
N LEU A 245 -25.27 10.28 4.67
CA LEU A 245 -26.28 11.01 5.45
C LEU A 245 -25.73 12.36 5.94
N ARG A 246 -25.96 13.44 5.20
CA ARG A 246 -25.45 14.80 5.52
C ARG A 246 -26.56 15.76 5.93
#